data_AF-A0A6A2Z5G6-F1
#
_entry.id   AF-A0A6A2Z5G6-F1
#
_cell.length_a   1.000
_cell.length_b   1.000
_cell.length_c   1.000
_cell.angle_alpha   90.00
_cell.angle_beta   90.00
_cell.angle_gamma   90.00
#
_symmetry.space_group_name_H-M   'P 1'
#
loop_
_entity.id
_entity.type
_entity.pdbx_description
1 polymer ?
#
loop_
_entity_poly.entity_id
_entity_poly.type
_entity_poly.pdbx_seq_one_letter_code
_entity_poly.pdbx_strand_id
1 'polypeptide(L)'
;MRIIHRKVALILGQWVSEIKDDTKRPVYCALIQLLQGKDLSVRLAACRSLCFHIEDANFSEKDFSDLLPVCWVSCFNLVKEVQEFDSKVQVLNLISVLLGHVNEVIPYANNLMQFFQTVWEESSGESLLQIQLLIALRNFVGALGYQSPSCYAMLLPILQKGIDINGPDELNLLEDSMLLWEATLSHAPAMVPQLLAYFPCLVEILERNFDQLQVAVDITEGYIILGGREFLSMHASSVAKLLDLIVGNVNDRGLLSTFPVIDILIQCYPMEVPPLISSTLQKLVVICLSGGDDGNPSKTAVKASTTAILARILVMNANYLAQLTSEPSLSSLLQQTGMAIEDNILLCLVDIWLDKVDNVSSPQKKIFGLALSIALTLRLPQILDKLDQILSVCTSVILGGTDDLTEEVSSGDTMSSSRMHGEGSLPSKELRRRQIKLSDPINQLSLENSVRENLQTCAAIHGESFNSAMSSVHPAAFAQLKQALKMP
;
A
#
# COMPACT_ATOMS: atom_id res chain seq x y z
N MET A 1 39.30 -31.91 -20.70
CA MET A 1 38.73 -31.60 -19.35
C MET A 1 37.60 -30.59 -19.36
N ARG A 2 37.60 -29.53 -20.19
CA ARG A 2 36.54 -28.47 -20.19
C ARG A 2 35.11 -29.00 -20.31
N ILE A 3 34.86 -29.96 -21.21
CA ILE A 3 33.54 -30.59 -21.39
C ILE A 3 33.06 -31.29 -20.11
N ILE A 4 33.98 -32.01 -19.44
CA ILE A 4 33.68 -32.72 -18.18
C ILE A 4 33.38 -31.71 -17.09
N HIS A 5 34.20 -30.67 -16.90
CA HIS A 5 33.96 -29.63 -15.89
C HIS A 5 32.61 -28.94 -16.10
N ARG A 6 32.26 -28.59 -17.35
CA ARG A 6 30.96 -28.01 -17.67
C ARG A 6 29.81 -28.96 -17.31
N LYS A 7 29.93 -30.25 -17.63
CA LYS A 7 28.91 -31.24 -17.30
C LYS A 7 28.78 -31.49 -15.80
N VAL A 8 29.89 -31.52 -15.07
CA VAL A 8 29.88 -31.60 -13.60
C VAL A 8 29.13 -30.42 -13.00
N ALA A 9 29.44 -29.18 -13.42
CA ALA A 9 28.70 -28.01 -12.96
C ALA A 9 27.19 -28.16 -13.19
N LEU A 10 26.78 -28.48 -14.43
CA LEU A 10 25.36 -28.63 -14.78
C LEU A 10 24.65 -29.72 -13.97
N ILE A 11 25.31 -30.86 -13.70
CA ILE A 11 24.73 -31.94 -12.90
C ILE A 11 24.50 -31.47 -11.47
N LEU A 12 25.50 -30.81 -10.86
CA LEU A 12 25.39 -30.27 -9.50
C LEU A 12 24.20 -29.32 -9.37
N GLY A 13 24.01 -28.43 -10.36
CA GLY A 13 22.85 -27.52 -10.38
C GLY A 13 21.51 -28.19 -10.69
N GLN A 14 21.45 -29.35 -11.33
CA GLN A 14 20.20 -30.06 -11.61
C GLN A 14 19.75 -30.97 -10.46
N TRP A 15 20.68 -31.34 -9.58
CA TRP A 15 20.47 -32.34 -8.52
C TRP A 15 20.47 -31.69 -7.13
N VAL A 16 20.11 -30.41 -7.04
CA VAL A 16 20.17 -29.65 -5.78
C VAL A 16 19.41 -30.33 -4.66
N SER A 17 18.22 -30.87 -4.95
CA SER A 17 17.37 -31.60 -3.99
C SER A 17 18.01 -32.86 -3.41
N GLU A 18 18.96 -33.45 -4.15
CA GLU A 18 19.64 -34.69 -3.77
C GLU A 18 20.93 -34.42 -2.98
N ILE A 19 21.36 -33.16 -2.86
CA ILE A 19 22.58 -32.79 -2.15
C ILE A 19 22.30 -32.71 -0.66
N LYS A 20 22.88 -33.64 0.08
CA LYS A 20 22.80 -33.71 1.54
C LYS A 20 23.55 -32.57 2.21
N ASP A 21 23.14 -32.20 3.41
CA ASP A 21 23.71 -31.07 4.17
C ASP A 21 25.24 -31.14 4.33
N ASP A 22 25.79 -32.33 4.60
CA ASP A 22 27.23 -32.57 4.75
C ASP A 22 28.01 -32.40 3.43
N THR A 23 27.34 -32.47 2.29
CA THR A 23 27.93 -32.32 0.96
C THR A 23 27.74 -30.94 0.33
N LYS A 24 26.88 -30.08 0.89
CA LYS A 24 26.59 -28.74 0.34
C LYS A 24 27.84 -27.86 0.23
N ARG A 25 28.60 -27.73 1.33
CA ARG A 25 29.82 -26.91 1.33
C ARG A 25 30.85 -27.35 0.28
N PRO A 26 31.23 -28.64 0.18
CA PRO A 26 32.07 -29.12 -0.92
C PRO A 26 31.55 -28.74 -2.32
N VAL A 27 30.24 -28.82 -2.54
CA VAL A 27 29.60 -28.47 -3.82
C VAL A 27 29.72 -26.98 -4.10
N TYR A 28 29.44 -26.13 -3.11
CA TYR A 28 29.61 -24.68 -3.23
C TYR A 28 31.06 -24.31 -3.57
N CYS A 29 32.02 -24.89 -2.85
CA CYS A 29 33.45 -24.69 -3.13
C CYS A 29 33.83 -25.11 -4.56
N ALA A 30 33.34 -26.27 -5.03
CA ALA A 30 33.62 -26.75 -6.36
C ALA A 30 33.03 -25.82 -7.44
N LEU A 31 31.79 -25.38 -7.27
CA LEU A 31 31.13 -24.46 -8.21
C LEU A 31 31.83 -23.09 -8.25
N ILE A 32 32.27 -22.56 -7.11
CA ILE A 32 33.05 -21.31 -7.04
C ILE A 32 34.40 -21.46 -7.77
N GLN A 33 35.11 -22.57 -7.56
CA GLN A 33 36.34 -22.85 -8.31
C GLN A 33 36.11 -22.91 -9.82
N LEU A 34 35.00 -23.52 -10.26
CA LEU A 34 34.62 -23.57 -11.67
C LEU A 34 34.25 -22.18 -12.22
N LEU A 35 33.62 -21.33 -11.40
CA LEU A 35 33.28 -19.94 -11.73
C LEU A 35 34.52 -19.04 -11.90
N GLN A 36 35.60 -19.33 -11.16
CA GLN A 36 36.92 -18.69 -11.30
C GLN A 36 37.78 -19.26 -12.44
N GLY A 37 37.29 -20.30 -13.13
CA GLY A 37 38.03 -20.97 -14.21
C GLY A 37 38.32 -20.05 -15.40
N LYS A 38 39.10 -20.55 -16.36
CA LYS A 38 39.45 -19.78 -17.58
C LYS A 38 38.42 -19.89 -18.72
N ASP A 39 37.57 -20.91 -18.69
CA ASP A 39 36.68 -21.24 -19.81
C ASP A 39 35.27 -20.68 -19.57
N LEU A 40 34.83 -19.73 -20.42
CA LEU A 40 33.54 -19.04 -20.26
C LEU A 40 32.35 -20.01 -20.19
N SER A 41 32.35 -21.08 -20.99
CA SER A 41 31.25 -22.06 -20.97
C SER A 41 31.16 -22.83 -19.65
N VAL A 42 32.30 -23.10 -19.01
CA VAL A 42 32.34 -23.71 -17.66
C VAL A 42 31.88 -22.72 -16.61
N ARG A 43 32.36 -21.46 -16.66
CA ARG A 43 31.99 -20.41 -15.71
C ARG A 43 30.49 -20.11 -15.76
N LEU A 44 29.91 -20.02 -16.95
CA LEU A 44 28.46 -19.85 -17.13
C LEU A 44 27.69 -21.06 -16.59
N ALA A 45 28.15 -22.30 -16.83
CA ALA A 45 27.50 -23.47 -16.24
C ALA A 45 27.55 -23.45 -14.70
N ALA A 46 28.68 -23.04 -14.11
CA ALA A 46 28.82 -22.89 -12.66
C ALA A 46 27.93 -21.77 -12.12
N CYS A 47 27.88 -20.62 -12.78
CA CYS A 47 27.01 -19.49 -12.45
C CYS A 47 25.53 -19.92 -12.38
N ARG A 48 25.03 -20.62 -13.40
CA ARG A 48 23.64 -21.12 -13.41
C ARG A 48 23.38 -22.11 -12.27
N SER A 49 24.35 -22.97 -12.00
CA SER A 49 24.20 -24.00 -10.97
C SER A 49 24.20 -23.38 -9.57
N LEU A 50 25.01 -22.35 -9.35
CA LEU A 50 24.99 -21.56 -8.12
C LEU A 50 23.62 -20.91 -7.89
N CYS A 51 22.95 -20.36 -8.92
CA CYS A 51 21.58 -19.84 -8.78
C CYS A 51 20.66 -20.90 -8.18
N PHE A 52 20.61 -22.11 -8.76
CA PHE A 52 19.74 -23.18 -8.28
C PHE A 52 20.05 -23.60 -6.85
N HIS A 53 21.32 -23.56 -6.43
CA HIS A 53 21.70 -23.87 -5.06
C HIS A 53 21.30 -22.80 -4.05
N ILE A 54 21.29 -21.52 -4.45
CA ILE A 54 20.94 -20.40 -3.57
C ILE A 54 19.41 -20.26 -3.46
N GLU A 55 18.69 -20.53 -4.54
CA GLU A 55 17.22 -20.55 -4.58
C GLU A 55 16.59 -21.77 -3.89
N ASP A 56 17.39 -22.80 -3.57
CA ASP A 56 16.88 -23.98 -2.89
C ASP A 56 16.41 -23.67 -1.46
N ALA A 57 15.29 -24.26 -1.08
CA ALA A 57 14.70 -24.06 0.25
C ALA A 57 15.65 -24.47 1.40
N ASN A 58 16.63 -25.33 1.13
CA ASN A 58 17.63 -25.77 2.10
C ASN A 58 18.99 -25.07 1.94
N PHE A 59 19.05 -23.93 1.23
CA PHE A 59 20.27 -23.14 1.11
C PHE A 59 20.87 -22.81 2.48
N SER A 60 22.17 -23.08 2.65
CA SER A 60 22.90 -22.78 3.89
C SER A 60 23.81 -21.58 3.68
N GLU A 61 23.32 -20.39 4.07
CA GLU A 61 24.13 -19.16 4.00
C GLU A 61 25.41 -19.27 4.82
N LYS A 62 25.34 -19.93 5.99
CA LYS A 62 26.51 -20.15 6.85
C LYS A 62 27.64 -20.86 6.09
N ASP A 63 27.29 -21.91 5.33
CA ASP A 63 28.26 -22.69 4.56
C ASP A 63 28.75 -22.00 3.29
N PHE A 64 28.08 -20.92 2.88
CA PHE A 64 28.40 -20.10 1.70
C PHE A 64 29.08 -18.76 2.05
N SER A 65 28.98 -18.31 3.31
CA SER A 65 29.34 -16.96 3.74
C SER A 65 30.78 -16.54 3.39
N ASP A 66 31.76 -17.44 3.57
CA ASP A 66 33.17 -17.19 3.25
C ASP A 66 33.47 -17.24 1.74
N LEU A 67 32.55 -17.78 0.95
CA LEU A 67 32.65 -17.85 -0.51
C LEU A 67 32.06 -16.62 -1.20
N LEU A 68 31.24 -15.82 -0.50
CA LEU A 68 30.56 -14.63 -1.04
C LEU A 68 31.51 -13.63 -1.71
N PRO A 69 32.63 -13.18 -1.08
CA PRO A 69 33.52 -12.22 -1.71
C PRO A 69 34.05 -12.70 -3.07
N VAL A 70 34.39 -13.98 -3.13
CA VAL A 70 34.92 -14.63 -4.34
C VAL A 70 33.84 -14.76 -5.40
N CYS A 71 32.62 -15.12 -4.99
CA CYS A 71 31.46 -15.21 -5.88
C CYS A 71 31.18 -13.84 -6.54
N TRP A 72 31.08 -12.78 -5.75
CA TRP A 72 30.83 -11.41 -6.24
C TRP A 72 31.84 -10.96 -7.28
N VAL A 73 33.14 -11.04 -6.95
CA VAL A 73 34.21 -10.64 -7.86
C VAL A 73 34.19 -11.47 -9.14
N SER A 74 33.92 -12.77 -9.03
CA SER A 74 33.85 -13.65 -10.19
C SER A 74 32.67 -13.33 -11.11
N CYS A 75 31.52 -12.95 -10.53
CA CYS A 75 30.35 -12.46 -11.28
C CYS A 75 30.66 -11.13 -11.98
N PHE A 76 31.23 -10.15 -11.28
CA PHE A 76 31.55 -8.84 -11.86
C PHE A 76 32.52 -8.96 -13.05
N ASN A 77 33.54 -9.81 -12.93
CA ASN A 77 34.46 -10.09 -14.03
C ASN A 77 33.76 -10.83 -15.18
N LEU A 78 32.90 -11.80 -14.87
CA LEU A 78 32.22 -12.59 -15.89
C LEU A 78 31.28 -11.73 -16.75
N VAL A 79 30.54 -10.79 -16.15
CA VAL A 79 29.69 -9.84 -16.91
C VAL A 79 30.48 -9.04 -17.94
N LYS A 80 31.71 -8.61 -17.59
CA LYS A 80 32.59 -7.85 -18.49
C LYS A 80 33.16 -8.67 -19.64
N GLU A 81 33.29 -9.99 -19.44
CA GLU A 81 33.89 -10.88 -20.45
C GLU A 81 32.86 -11.43 -21.44
N VAL A 82 31.62 -11.62 -21.01
CA VAL A 82 30.56 -12.18 -21.87
C VAL A 82 29.96 -11.11 -22.79
N GLN A 83 29.78 -11.45 -24.06
CA GLN A 83 29.26 -10.54 -25.09
C GLN A 83 27.76 -10.70 -25.31
N GLU A 84 27.27 -11.94 -25.25
CA GLU A 84 25.87 -12.26 -25.52
C GLU A 84 24.95 -11.79 -24.40
N PHE A 85 23.82 -11.19 -24.78
CA PHE A 85 22.78 -10.72 -23.87
C PHE A 85 22.37 -11.81 -22.86
N ASP A 86 22.02 -13.01 -23.33
CA ASP A 86 21.60 -14.12 -22.48
C ASP A 86 22.65 -14.48 -21.42
N SER A 87 23.93 -14.35 -21.76
CA SER A 87 25.03 -14.61 -20.83
C SER A 87 25.13 -13.53 -19.76
N LYS A 88 24.97 -12.24 -20.13
CA LYS A 88 24.93 -11.14 -19.16
C LYS A 88 23.74 -11.30 -18.19
N VAL A 89 22.55 -11.60 -18.72
CA VAL A 89 21.34 -11.85 -17.92
C VAL A 89 21.56 -12.99 -16.94
N GLN A 90 22.18 -14.09 -17.37
CA GLN A 90 22.43 -15.23 -16.50
C GLN A 90 23.28 -14.87 -15.28
N VAL A 91 24.27 -13.98 -15.45
CA VAL A 91 25.14 -13.54 -14.36
C VAL A 91 24.45 -12.50 -13.48
N LEU A 92 23.69 -11.56 -14.07
CA LEU A 92 22.86 -10.63 -13.31
C LEU A 92 21.82 -11.37 -12.46
N ASN A 93 21.22 -12.45 -12.96
CA ASN A 93 20.30 -13.27 -12.18
C ASN A 93 20.98 -13.87 -10.94
N LEU A 94 22.22 -14.38 -11.06
CA LEU A 94 22.97 -14.85 -9.90
C LEU A 94 23.20 -13.73 -8.87
N ILE A 95 23.55 -12.53 -9.33
CA ILE A 95 23.72 -11.35 -8.47
C ILE A 95 22.40 -11.03 -7.76
N SER A 96 21.29 -10.97 -8.49
CA SER A 96 19.95 -10.71 -7.95
C SER A 96 19.51 -11.75 -6.92
N VAL A 97 19.76 -13.03 -7.19
CA VAL A 97 19.46 -14.15 -6.30
C VAL A 97 20.29 -14.07 -5.02
N LEU A 98 21.60 -13.79 -5.13
CA LEU A 98 22.48 -13.58 -3.98
C LEU A 98 21.98 -12.43 -3.10
N LEU A 99 21.59 -11.30 -3.71
CA LEU A 99 21.03 -10.16 -2.97
C LEU A 99 19.73 -10.51 -2.22
N GLY A 100 18.94 -11.44 -2.74
CA GLY A 100 17.72 -11.91 -2.08
C GLY A 100 17.94 -12.80 -0.86
N HIS A 101 19.08 -13.53 -0.81
CA HIS A 101 19.31 -14.59 0.18
C HIS A 101 20.41 -14.29 1.21
N VAL A 102 21.29 -13.32 0.93
CA VAL A 102 22.39 -12.96 1.82
C VAL A 102 21.95 -11.89 2.82
N ASN A 103 22.22 -12.14 4.10
CA ASN A 103 21.85 -11.26 5.21
C ASN A 103 22.81 -10.07 5.36
N GLU A 104 24.10 -10.22 5.01
CA GLU A 104 25.11 -9.17 5.13
C GLU A 104 25.65 -8.70 3.76
N VAL A 105 24.91 -7.80 3.10
CA VAL A 105 25.34 -7.17 1.83
C VAL A 105 26.24 -5.95 2.06
N ILE A 106 26.17 -5.32 3.24
CA ILE A 106 26.84 -4.06 3.60
C ILE A 106 28.35 -4.08 3.29
N PRO A 107 29.13 -5.14 3.62
CA PRO A 107 30.56 -5.17 3.34
C PRO A 107 30.90 -5.07 1.84
N TYR A 108 29.95 -5.43 0.97
CA TYR A 108 30.13 -5.48 -0.49
C TYR A 108 29.44 -4.32 -1.21
N ALA A 109 28.71 -3.46 -0.50
CA ALA A 109 27.85 -2.43 -1.07
C ALA A 109 28.60 -1.50 -2.04
N ASN A 110 29.81 -1.05 -1.70
CA ASN A 110 30.60 -0.16 -2.55
C ASN A 110 30.96 -0.80 -3.90
N ASN A 111 31.34 -2.08 -3.90
CA ASN A 111 31.69 -2.79 -5.12
C ASN A 111 30.45 -3.04 -5.98
N LEU A 112 29.32 -3.38 -5.35
CA LEU A 112 28.03 -3.53 -6.02
C LEU A 112 27.56 -2.21 -6.65
N MET A 113 27.68 -1.08 -5.94
CA MET A 113 27.32 0.23 -6.48
C MET A 113 28.14 0.61 -7.71
N GLN A 114 29.46 0.40 -7.65
CA GLN A 114 30.33 0.63 -8.82
C GLN A 114 29.95 -0.30 -9.98
N PHE A 115 29.71 -1.57 -9.69
CA PHE A 115 29.27 -2.54 -10.70
C PHE A 115 27.95 -2.11 -11.37
N PHE A 116 26.92 -1.78 -10.60
CA PHE A 116 25.62 -1.36 -11.14
C PHE A 116 25.74 -0.08 -11.98
N GLN A 117 26.54 0.89 -11.52
CA GLN A 117 26.77 2.11 -12.27
C GLN A 117 27.44 1.81 -13.63
N THR A 118 28.51 1.01 -13.64
CA THR A 118 29.20 0.64 -14.88
C THR A 118 28.27 -0.10 -15.84
N VAL A 119 27.51 -1.09 -15.37
CA VAL A 119 26.60 -1.86 -16.23
C VAL A 119 25.48 -0.97 -16.78
N TRP A 120 24.98 0.00 -16.02
CA TRP A 120 23.98 0.96 -16.51
C TRP A 120 24.53 1.84 -17.63
N GLU A 121 25.75 2.37 -17.47
CA GLU A 121 26.41 3.21 -18.47
C GLU A 121 26.73 2.44 -19.76
N GLU A 122 27.17 1.18 -19.63
CA GLU A 122 27.51 0.31 -20.77
C GLU A 122 26.28 -0.27 -21.49
N SER A 123 25.12 -0.31 -20.84
CA SER A 123 23.87 -0.87 -21.40
C SER A 123 22.97 0.17 -22.09
N SER A 124 23.50 1.35 -22.40
CA SER A 124 22.77 2.39 -23.13
C SER A 124 22.25 1.86 -24.48
N GLY A 125 20.93 1.83 -24.65
CA GLY A 125 20.26 1.26 -25.85
C GLY A 125 20.01 -0.26 -25.79
N GLU A 126 20.45 -0.94 -24.73
CA GLU A 126 20.13 -2.34 -24.45
C GLU A 126 19.01 -2.42 -23.40
N SER A 127 17.77 -2.04 -23.77
CA SER A 127 16.64 -1.92 -22.83
C SER A 127 16.36 -3.18 -22.02
N LEU A 128 16.48 -4.37 -22.63
CA LEU A 128 16.31 -5.64 -21.92
C LEU A 128 17.36 -5.87 -20.83
N LEU A 129 18.59 -5.39 -21.04
CA LEU A 129 19.66 -5.52 -20.05
C LEU A 129 19.46 -4.51 -18.91
N GLN A 130 19.02 -3.31 -19.26
CA GLN A 130 18.63 -2.28 -18.29
C GLN A 130 17.47 -2.75 -17.40
N ILE A 131 16.46 -3.44 -17.95
CA ILE A 131 15.39 -4.08 -17.16
C ILE A 131 15.97 -5.05 -16.13
N GLN A 132 16.87 -5.95 -16.54
CA GLN A 132 17.50 -6.90 -15.61
C GLN A 132 18.33 -6.18 -14.53
N LEU A 133 18.94 -5.04 -14.88
CA LEU A 133 19.67 -4.22 -13.93
C LEU A 133 18.73 -3.56 -12.90
N LEU A 134 17.58 -3.03 -13.34
CA LEU A 134 16.59 -2.41 -12.46
C LEU A 134 16.04 -3.42 -11.44
N ILE A 135 15.79 -4.67 -11.87
CA ILE A 135 15.40 -5.77 -10.97
C ILE A 135 16.51 -6.06 -9.95
N ALA A 136 17.77 -6.12 -10.39
CA ALA A 136 18.91 -6.34 -9.50
C ALA A 136 19.09 -5.18 -8.49
N LEU A 137 18.93 -3.94 -8.95
CA LEU A 137 18.96 -2.74 -8.11
C LEU A 137 17.84 -2.73 -7.08
N ARG A 138 16.63 -3.17 -7.45
CA ARG A 138 15.51 -3.32 -6.52
C ARG A 138 15.85 -4.28 -5.40
N ASN A 139 16.40 -5.45 -5.74
CA ASN A 139 16.86 -6.42 -4.74
C ASN A 139 17.99 -5.86 -3.87
N PHE A 140 18.91 -5.08 -4.47
CA PHE A 140 19.99 -4.42 -3.73
C PHE A 140 19.47 -3.43 -2.70
N VAL A 141 18.52 -2.57 -3.07
CA VAL A 141 17.85 -1.64 -2.15
C VAL A 141 17.16 -2.40 -1.01
N GLY A 142 16.46 -3.50 -1.33
CA GLY A 142 15.84 -4.36 -0.33
C GLY A 142 16.83 -5.01 0.62
N ALA A 143 17.99 -5.43 0.12
CA ALA A 143 19.07 -6.02 0.91
C ALA A 143 19.78 -5.00 1.81
N LEU A 144 19.92 -3.74 1.36
CA LEU A 144 20.44 -2.66 2.20
C LEU A 144 19.45 -2.25 3.30
N GLY A 145 18.15 -2.40 3.07
CA GLY A 145 17.11 -2.04 4.03
C GLY A 145 17.22 -0.58 4.47
N TYR A 146 17.30 -0.35 5.78
CA TYR A 146 17.43 1.00 6.36
C TYR A 146 18.70 1.75 5.94
N GLN A 147 19.71 1.04 5.43
CA GLN A 147 20.94 1.63 4.89
C GLN A 147 20.83 2.00 3.41
N SER A 148 19.66 1.83 2.79
CA SER A 148 19.40 2.20 1.39
C SER A 148 19.90 3.61 0.98
N PRO A 149 19.93 4.65 1.85
CA PRO A 149 20.50 5.94 1.46
C PRO A 149 21.95 5.91 0.98
N SER A 150 22.73 4.89 1.36
CA SER A 150 24.12 4.74 0.91
C SER A 150 24.24 4.61 -0.61
N CYS A 151 23.20 4.12 -1.29
CA CYS A 151 23.21 3.92 -2.75
C CYS A 151 22.54 5.05 -3.55
N TYR A 152 21.95 6.06 -2.89
CA TYR A 152 21.14 7.08 -3.57
C TYR A 152 21.92 7.90 -4.61
N ALA A 153 23.21 8.16 -4.38
CA ALA A 153 24.05 8.89 -5.33
C ALA A 153 24.12 8.21 -6.71
N MET A 154 24.06 6.87 -6.76
CA MET A 154 24.03 6.07 -7.98
C MET A 154 22.60 5.77 -8.42
N LEU A 155 21.74 5.39 -7.47
CA LEU A 155 20.39 4.90 -7.72
C LEU A 155 19.44 5.99 -8.27
N LEU A 156 19.44 7.18 -7.67
CA LEU A 156 18.44 8.20 -7.99
C LEU A 156 18.57 8.76 -9.43
N PRO A 157 19.78 8.98 -9.98
CA PRO A 157 19.93 9.31 -11.41
C PRO A 157 19.47 8.21 -12.37
N ILE A 158 19.67 6.93 -12.01
CA ILE A 158 19.17 5.79 -12.80
C ILE A 158 17.65 5.78 -12.78
N LEU A 159 17.07 5.89 -11.59
CA LEU A 159 15.62 5.92 -11.41
C LEU A 159 14.98 7.08 -12.17
N GLN A 160 15.56 8.29 -12.09
CA GLN A 160 15.06 9.47 -12.80
C GLN A 160 14.96 9.25 -14.31
N LYS A 161 15.97 8.61 -14.91
CA LYS A 161 15.94 8.26 -16.34
C LYS A 161 14.86 7.22 -16.67
N GLY A 162 14.65 6.27 -15.76
CA GLY A 162 13.68 5.20 -15.94
C GLY A 162 12.21 5.62 -15.82
N ILE A 163 11.93 6.67 -15.02
CA ILE A 163 10.57 7.22 -14.84
C ILE A 163 10.26 8.42 -15.76
N ASP A 164 11.21 8.84 -16.61
CA ASP A 164 11.01 9.91 -17.58
C ASP A 164 10.18 9.41 -18.78
N ILE A 165 8.91 9.78 -18.80
CA ILE A 165 7.96 9.43 -19.87
C ILE A 165 8.16 10.20 -21.16
N ASN A 166 9.16 11.07 -21.25
CA ASN A 166 9.53 11.74 -22.50
C ASN A 166 10.86 11.20 -23.04
N GLY A 167 11.45 10.23 -22.36
CA GLY A 167 12.69 9.58 -22.73
C GLY A 167 12.53 8.61 -23.91
N PRO A 168 13.63 8.28 -24.61
CA PRO A 168 13.63 7.39 -25.77
C PRO A 168 13.25 5.93 -25.43
N ASP A 169 13.49 5.49 -24.19
CA ASP A 169 13.30 4.11 -23.72
C ASP A 169 12.08 3.94 -22.79
N GLU A 170 11.21 4.95 -22.72
CA GLU A 170 10.08 5.03 -21.78
C GLU A 170 9.29 3.71 -21.66
N LEU A 171 8.79 3.19 -22.79
CA LEU A 171 7.86 2.06 -22.78
C LEU A 171 8.50 0.77 -22.23
N ASN A 172 9.82 0.64 -22.33
CA ASN A 172 10.51 -0.58 -21.94
C ASN A 172 10.93 -0.56 -20.46
N LEU A 173 11.30 0.61 -19.93
CA LEU A 173 11.91 0.70 -18.60
C LEU A 173 10.91 1.09 -17.51
N LEU A 174 9.77 1.68 -17.87
CA LEU A 174 8.86 2.31 -16.92
C LEU A 174 8.35 1.35 -15.83
N GLU A 175 7.95 0.13 -16.20
CA GLU A 175 7.43 -0.87 -15.27
C GLU A 175 8.44 -1.19 -14.16
N ASP A 176 9.64 -1.64 -14.53
CA ASP A 176 10.69 -1.97 -13.57
C ASP A 176 11.24 -0.75 -12.82
N SER A 177 11.20 0.43 -13.44
CA SER A 177 11.59 1.69 -12.80
C SER A 177 10.58 2.09 -11.72
N MET A 178 9.29 1.90 -11.93
CA MET A 178 8.27 2.13 -10.91
C MET A 178 8.39 1.13 -9.76
N LEU A 179 8.69 -0.14 -10.04
CA LEU A 179 8.96 -1.14 -9.00
C LEU A 179 10.22 -0.80 -8.19
N LEU A 180 11.26 -0.26 -8.83
CA LEU A 180 12.44 0.25 -8.15
C LEU A 180 12.12 1.47 -7.28
N TRP A 181 11.27 2.38 -7.77
CA TRP A 181 10.81 3.54 -7.02
C TRP A 181 10.06 3.14 -5.75
N GLU A 182 9.09 2.23 -5.88
CA GLU A 182 8.32 1.69 -4.77
C GLU A 182 9.24 1.07 -3.72
N ALA A 183 10.17 0.22 -4.13
CA ALA A 183 11.11 -0.42 -3.22
C ALA A 183 12.02 0.60 -2.52
N THR A 184 12.43 1.64 -3.24
CA THR A 184 13.25 2.73 -2.68
C THR A 184 12.50 3.46 -1.57
N LEU A 185 11.21 3.76 -1.74
CA LEU A 185 10.37 4.36 -0.70
C LEU A 185 10.13 3.40 0.48
N SER A 186 9.88 2.12 0.17
CA SER A 186 9.59 1.10 1.17
C SER A 186 10.75 0.81 2.13
N HIS A 187 11.99 0.96 1.65
CA HIS A 187 13.21 0.77 2.43
C HIS A 187 13.87 2.08 2.90
N ALA A 188 13.33 3.25 2.54
CA ALA A 188 13.86 4.52 2.99
C ALA A 188 13.65 4.72 4.51
N PRO A 189 14.71 5.08 5.27
CA PRO A 189 14.58 5.39 6.68
C PRO A 189 13.90 6.76 6.93
N ALA A 190 14.03 7.69 5.99
CA ALA A 190 13.42 9.02 6.01
C ALA A 190 13.24 9.54 4.58
N MET A 191 12.31 10.49 4.40
CA MET A 191 12.14 11.18 3.12
C MET A 191 13.36 12.06 2.83
N VAL A 192 13.85 12.04 1.59
CA VAL A 192 14.91 12.95 1.12
C VAL A 192 14.37 13.86 0.01
N PRO A 193 14.90 15.08 -0.16
CA PRO A 193 14.34 16.07 -1.11
C PRO A 193 14.26 15.57 -2.56
N GLN A 194 15.23 14.76 -3.00
CA GLN A 194 15.28 14.23 -4.35
C GLN A 194 14.16 13.23 -4.61
N LEU A 195 13.91 12.31 -3.66
CA LEU A 195 12.77 11.40 -3.74
C LEU A 195 11.46 12.18 -3.71
N LEU A 196 11.35 13.15 -2.79
CA LEU A 196 10.15 13.98 -2.69
C LEU A 196 9.81 14.65 -4.03
N ALA A 197 10.81 15.21 -4.71
CA ALA A 197 10.66 15.87 -6.00
C ALA A 197 10.17 14.97 -7.15
N TYR A 198 10.20 13.63 -7.01
CA TYR A 198 9.73 12.72 -8.06
C TYR A 198 8.22 12.52 -8.09
N PHE A 199 7.48 12.87 -7.03
CA PHE A 199 6.03 12.62 -6.98
C PHE A 199 5.24 13.17 -8.19
N PRO A 200 5.51 14.37 -8.74
CA PRO A 200 4.81 14.86 -9.92
C PRO A 200 4.92 13.94 -11.15
N CYS A 201 6.04 13.22 -11.31
CA CYS A 201 6.22 12.24 -12.39
C CYS A 201 5.15 11.13 -12.33
N LEU A 202 4.68 10.76 -11.13
CA LEU A 202 3.63 9.76 -10.98
C LEU A 202 2.31 10.19 -11.61
N VAL A 203 2.02 11.50 -11.55
CA VAL A 203 0.83 12.08 -12.17
C VAL A 203 0.95 12.00 -13.68
N GLU A 204 2.10 12.39 -14.23
CA GLU A 204 2.35 12.35 -15.67
C GLU A 204 2.27 10.92 -16.22
N ILE A 205 2.77 9.93 -15.47
CA ILE A 205 2.67 8.51 -15.82
C ILE A 205 1.21 8.06 -15.90
N LEU A 206 0.40 8.33 -14.86
CA LEU A 206 -1.00 7.88 -14.82
C LEU A 206 -1.92 8.67 -15.77
N GLU A 207 -1.49 9.84 -16.25
CA GLU A 207 -2.21 10.57 -17.30
C GLU A 207 -2.17 9.84 -18.65
N ARG A 208 -1.18 8.97 -18.89
CA ARG A 208 -1.07 8.20 -20.13
C ARG A 208 -1.97 6.97 -20.12
N ASN A 209 -1.87 6.16 -19.07
CA ASN A 209 -2.71 4.98 -18.87
C ASN A 209 -2.64 4.51 -17.41
N PHE A 210 -3.40 3.46 -17.08
CA PHE A 210 -3.49 2.89 -15.74
C PHE A 210 -2.82 1.51 -15.63
N ASP A 211 -1.91 1.15 -16.53
CA ASP A 211 -1.27 -0.17 -16.55
C ASP A 211 -0.47 -0.42 -15.26
N GLN A 212 0.15 0.65 -14.71
CA GLN A 212 0.93 0.63 -13.48
C GLN A 212 0.14 1.11 -12.24
N LEU A 213 -1.19 1.07 -12.27
CA LEU A 213 -2.04 1.61 -11.20
C LEU A 213 -1.70 1.05 -9.82
N GLN A 214 -1.50 -0.26 -9.70
CA GLN A 214 -1.21 -0.88 -8.39
C GLN A 214 0.10 -0.35 -7.80
N VAL A 215 1.17 -0.30 -8.59
CA VAL A 215 2.47 0.22 -8.15
C VAL A 215 2.37 1.72 -7.83
N ALA A 216 1.58 2.48 -8.60
CA ALA A 216 1.34 3.90 -8.34
C ALA A 216 0.61 4.16 -7.01
N VAL A 217 -0.37 3.32 -6.69
CA VAL A 217 -1.06 3.33 -5.39
C VAL A 217 -0.06 3.05 -4.26
N ASP A 218 0.79 2.03 -4.42
CA ASP A 218 1.79 1.64 -3.41
C ASP A 218 2.87 2.72 -3.20
N ILE A 219 3.27 3.42 -4.27
CA ILE A 219 4.16 4.58 -4.24
C ILE A 219 3.49 5.75 -3.51
N THR A 220 2.24 6.07 -3.85
CA THR A 220 1.48 7.17 -3.22
C THR A 220 1.35 6.93 -1.72
N GLU A 221 1.02 5.71 -1.31
CA GLU A 221 1.00 5.33 0.09
C GLU A 221 2.37 5.49 0.76
N GLY A 222 3.45 5.07 0.08
CA GLY A 222 4.82 5.28 0.52
C GLY A 222 5.12 6.75 0.84
N TYR A 223 4.69 7.68 -0.02
CA TYR A 223 4.83 9.11 0.22
C TYR A 223 4.02 9.62 1.41
N ILE A 224 2.79 9.15 1.59
CA ILE A 224 1.95 9.55 2.73
C ILE A 224 2.60 9.11 4.05
N ILE A 225 3.04 7.86 4.11
CA ILE A 225 3.62 7.25 5.32
C ILE A 225 5.00 7.83 5.63
N LEU A 226 5.85 8.02 4.62
CA LEU A 226 7.24 8.44 4.81
C LEU A 226 7.42 9.97 4.81
N GLY A 227 6.73 10.67 3.91
CA GLY A 227 6.90 12.10 3.67
C GLY A 227 6.04 12.99 4.57
N GLY A 228 4.96 12.46 5.15
CA GLY A 228 4.18 13.16 6.16
C GLY A 228 3.65 14.54 5.70
N ARG A 229 3.67 15.51 6.63
CA ARG A 229 3.17 16.88 6.38
C ARG A 229 3.98 17.61 5.31
N GLU A 230 5.29 17.37 5.22
CA GLU A 230 6.15 17.98 4.20
C GLU A 230 5.69 17.57 2.80
N PHE A 231 5.45 16.27 2.60
CA PHE A 231 4.90 15.75 1.35
C PHE A 231 3.57 16.41 0.97
N LEU A 232 2.61 16.42 1.90
CA LEU A 232 1.31 17.03 1.63
C LEU A 232 1.46 18.51 1.28
N SER A 233 2.31 19.25 2.00
CA SER A 233 2.50 20.68 1.77
C SER A 233 3.10 20.99 0.40
N MET A 234 4.03 20.16 -0.08
CA MET A 234 4.72 20.37 -1.35
C MET A 234 3.91 19.90 -2.55
N HIS A 235 3.13 18.83 -2.40
CA HIS A 235 2.47 18.13 -3.51
C HIS A 235 0.94 18.11 -3.43
N ALA A 236 0.32 18.98 -2.62
CA ALA A 236 -1.12 19.04 -2.42
C ALA A 236 -1.91 18.98 -3.76
N SER A 237 -1.57 19.84 -4.72
CA SER A 237 -2.24 19.90 -6.02
C SER A 237 -2.01 18.63 -6.86
N SER A 238 -0.81 18.06 -6.84
CA SER A 238 -0.49 16.81 -7.51
C SER A 238 -1.28 15.63 -6.92
N VAL A 239 -1.42 15.57 -5.59
CA VAL A 239 -2.22 14.54 -4.90
C VAL A 239 -3.70 14.65 -5.30
N ALA A 240 -4.26 15.88 -5.29
CA ALA A 240 -5.63 16.10 -5.71
C ALA A 240 -5.87 15.69 -7.17
N LYS A 241 -4.97 16.09 -8.08
CA LYS A 241 -5.05 15.74 -9.50
C LYS A 241 -4.95 14.23 -9.71
N LEU A 242 -4.02 13.56 -9.02
CA LEU A 242 -3.81 12.11 -9.11
C LEU A 242 -5.06 11.33 -8.68
N LEU A 243 -5.60 11.64 -7.50
CA LEU A 243 -6.77 10.94 -6.97
C LEU A 243 -8.02 11.23 -7.80
N ASP A 244 -8.20 12.47 -8.28
CA ASP A 244 -9.29 12.84 -9.16
C ASP A 244 -9.25 12.08 -10.51
N LEU A 245 -8.05 11.95 -11.08
CA LEU A 245 -7.78 11.20 -12.31
C LEU A 245 -8.10 9.71 -12.12
N ILE A 246 -7.59 9.09 -11.05
CA ILE A 246 -7.82 7.66 -10.78
C ILE A 246 -9.31 7.40 -10.56
N VAL A 247 -9.94 8.08 -9.59
CA VAL A 247 -11.34 7.82 -9.20
C VAL A 247 -12.31 8.09 -10.36
N GLY A 248 -11.99 9.00 -11.26
CA GLY A 248 -12.84 9.31 -12.41
C GLY A 248 -12.77 8.30 -13.56
N ASN A 249 -11.74 7.45 -13.64
CA ASN A 249 -11.44 6.72 -14.87
C ASN A 249 -11.15 5.21 -14.69
N VAL A 250 -10.95 4.73 -13.47
CA VAL A 250 -10.66 3.30 -13.23
C VAL A 250 -11.94 2.49 -12.94
N ASN A 251 -11.85 1.17 -13.15
CA ASN A 251 -12.94 0.25 -12.83
C ASN A 251 -13.02 -0.07 -11.32
N ASP A 252 -14.02 -0.86 -10.91
CA ASP A 252 -14.22 -1.26 -9.51
C ASP A 252 -12.96 -1.81 -8.83
N ARG A 253 -12.16 -2.61 -9.54
CA ARG A 253 -10.91 -3.17 -9.00
C ARG A 253 -9.89 -2.07 -8.71
N GLY A 254 -9.73 -1.12 -9.63
CA GLY A 254 -8.84 0.03 -9.45
C GLY A 254 -9.31 1.00 -8.36
N LEU A 255 -10.63 1.15 -8.19
CA LEU A 255 -11.20 1.94 -7.08
C LEU A 255 -10.88 1.29 -5.74
N LEU A 256 -11.12 -0.03 -5.63
CA LEU A 256 -10.86 -0.79 -4.41
C LEU A 256 -9.38 -0.78 -4.01
N SER A 257 -8.45 -0.82 -4.96
CA SER A 257 -7.02 -0.67 -4.65
C SER A 257 -6.66 0.75 -4.19
N THR A 258 -7.40 1.78 -4.64
CA THR A 258 -7.11 3.19 -4.33
C THR A 258 -7.71 3.67 -3.02
N PHE A 259 -8.85 3.12 -2.58
CA PHE A 259 -9.53 3.56 -1.36
C PHE A 259 -8.68 3.53 -0.08
N PRO A 260 -7.83 2.52 0.18
CA PRO A 260 -6.93 2.53 1.33
C PRO A 260 -6.00 3.75 1.37
N VAL A 261 -5.57 4.25 0.21
CA VAL A 261 -4.73 5.46 0.08
C VAL A 261 -5.52 6.72 0.41
N ILE A 262 -6.78 6.80 -0.04
CA ILE A 262 -7.67 7.92 0.32
C ILE A 262 -7.97 7.89 1.83
N ASP A 263 -8.25 6.71 2.39
CA ASP A 263 -8.59 6.54 3.79
C ASP A 263 -7.41 6.94 4.71
N ILE A 264 -6.20 6.44 4.46
CA ILE A 264 -5.03 6.78 5.27
C ILE A 264 -4.67 8.27 5.16
N LEU A 265 -4.86 8.88 3.97
CA LEU A 265 -4.61 10.30 3.75
C LEU A 265 -5.57 11.17 4.59
N ILE A 266 -6.87 10.85 4.58
CA ILE A 266 -7.88 11.54 5.40
C ILE A 266 -7.64 11.29 6.89
N GLN A 267 -7.30 10.05 7.27
CA GLN A 267 -6.99 9.70 8.66
C GLN A 267 -5.82 10.55 9.20
N CYS A 268 -4.78 10.77 8.39
CA CYS A 268 -3.60 11.54 8.79
C CYS A 268 -3.86 13.06 8.83
N TYR A 269 -4.71 13.58 7.92
CA TYR A 269 -4.93 15.03 7.73
C TYR A 269 -6.42 15.37 7.54
N PRO A 270 -7.28 15.12 8.54
CA PRO A 270 -8.74 15.21 8.41
C PRO A 270 -9.27 16.62 8.16
N MET A 271 -8.48 17.66 8.41
CA MET A 271 -8.87 19.05 8.20
C MET A 271 -8.38 19.59 6.86
N GLU A 272 -7.16 19.23 6.48
CA GLU A 272 -6.47 19.76 5.30
C GLU A 272 -6.83 19.00 4.02
N VAL A 273 -6.93 17.67 4.08
CA VAL A 273 -7.11 16.83 2.88
C VAL A 273 -8.51 16.90 2.31
N PRO A 274 -9.61 16.78 3.07
CA PRO A 274 -10.94 16.74 2.45
C PRO A 274 -11.22 17.94 1.54
N PRO A 275 -10.96 19.21 1.94
CA PRO A 275 -11.09 20.35 1.04
C PRO A 275 -10.18 20.28 -0.19
N LEU A 276 -8.96 19.78 -0.02
CA LEU A 276 -7.98 19.63 -1.09
C LEU A 276 -8.44 18.66 -2.19
N ILE A 277 -9.10 17.56 -1.81
CA ILE A 277 -9.57 16.51 -2.72
C ILE A 277 -11.09 16.58 -2.99
N SER A 278 -11.69 17.77 -2.88
CA SER A 278 -13.15 17.98 -2.98
C SER A 278 -13.77 17.32 -4.23
N SER A 279 -13.15 17.48 -5.40
CA SER A 279 -13.64 16.86 -6.66
C SER A 279 -13.68 15.33 -6.58
N THR A 280 -12.63 14.72 -6.03
CA THR A 280 -12.58 13.28 -5.76
C THR A 280 -13.70 12.87 -4.81
N LEU A 281 -13.93 13.63 -3.73
CA LEU A 281 -15.00 13.34 -2.77
C LEU A 281 -16.40 13.51 -3.36
N GLN A 282 -16.62 14.46 -4.26
CA GLN A 282 -17.90 14.59 -4.98
C GLN A 282 -18.17 13.33 -5.83
N LYS A 283 -17.15 12.82 -6.54
CA LYS A 283 -17.26 11.53 -7.26
C LYS A 283 -17.55 10.37 -6.32
N LEU A 284 -16.93 10.33 -5.13
CA LEU A 284 -17.22 9.33 -4.10
C LEU A 284 -18.68 9.41 -3.63
N VAL A 285 -19.21 10.60 -3.36
CA VAL A 285 -20.62 10.76 -2.99
C VAL A 285 -21.54 10.23 -4.11
N VAL A 286 -21.22 10.51 -5.37
CA VAL A 286 -21.96 9.96 -6.51
C VAL A 286 -21.87 8.43 -6.55
N ILE A 287 -20.69 7.84 -6.41
CA ILE A 287 -20.51 6.37 -6.40
C ILE A 287 -21.32 5.74 -5.26
N CYS A 288 -21.31 6.37 -4.08
CA CYS A 288 -22.04 5.92 -2.90
C CYS A 288 -23.56 5.90 -3.16
N LEU A 289 -24.10 7.00 -3.70
CA LEU A 289 -25.54 7.18 -3.89
C LEU A 289 -26.08 6.59 -5.21
N SER A 290 -25.22 6.31 -6.18
CA SER A 290 -25.63 5.78 -7.49
C SER A 290 -26.30 4.41 -7.33
N GLY A 291 -27.48 4.28 -7.94
CA GLY A 291 -28.19 3.01 -8.06
C GLY A 291 -27.31 1.97 -8.75
N GLY A 292 -27.13 0.82 -8.13
CA GLY A 292 -26.27 -0.25 -8.63
C GLY A 292 -26.69 -1.57 -8.02
N ASP A 293 -26.70 -2.60 -8.85
CA ASP A 293 -27.12 -3.96 -8.53
C ASP A 293 -26.31 -4.52 -7.35
N ASP A 294 -26.93 -4.61 -6.16
CA ASP A 294 -26.37 -5.27 -4.98
C ASP A 294 -26.05 -6.76 -5.25
N GLY A 295 -26.49 -7.31 -6.40
CA GLY A 295 -26.09 -8.62 -6.90
C GLY A 295 -24.63 -8.71 -7.35
N ASN A 296 -23.91 -7.60 -7.57
CA ASN A 296 -22.49 -7.61 -7.91
C ASN A 296 -21.60 -7.37 -6.66
N PRO A 297 -20.76 -8.35 -6.26
CA PRO A 297 -19.84 -8.20 -5.14
C PRO A 297 -18.86 -7.03 -5.27
N SER A 298 -18.34 -6.74 -6.49
CA SER A 298 -17.36 -5.65 -6.68
C SER A 298 -17.99 -4.29 -6.42
N LYS A 299 -19.18 -4.05 -6.95
CA LYS A 299 -19.93 -2.80 -6.75
C LYS A 299 -20.34 -2.61 -5.30
N THR A 300 -20.76 -3.70 -4.64
CA THR A 300 -21.08 -3.69 -3.21
C THR A 300 -19.87 -3.31 -2.37
N ALA A 301 -18.71 -3.90 -2.65
CA ALA A 301 -17.47 -3.56 -1.96
C ALA A 301 -17.03 -2.11 -2.21
N VAL A 302 -17.19 -1.62 -3.45
CA VAL A 302 -16.89 -0.22 -3.80
C VAL A 302 -17.79 0.74 -3.02
N LYS A 303 -19.10 0.48 -2.98
CA LYS A 303 -20.05 1.26 -2.18
C LYS A 303 -19.70 1.23 -0.70
N ALA A 304 -19.48 0.05 -0.12
CA ALA A 304 -19.13 -0.09 1.29
C ALA A 304 -17.86 0.70 1.66
N SER A 305 -16.81 0.60 0.84
CA SER A 305 -15.55 1.33 1.04
C SER A 305 -15.74 2.85 0.94
N THR A 306 -16.51 3.29 -0.07
CA THR A 306 -16.81 4.70 -0.29
C THR A 306 -17.64 5.28 0.87
N THR A 307 -18.66 4.54 1.30
CA THR A 307 -19.51 4.87 2.45
C THR A 307 -18.69 4.99 3.74
N ALA A 308 -17.69 4.12 3.94
CA ALA A 308 -16.79 4.18 5.10
C ALA A 308 -15.88 5.43 5.08
N ILE A 309 -15.34 5.80 3.92
CA ILE A 309 -14.58 7.04 3.76
C ILE A 309 -15.45 8.26 4.11
N LEU A 310 -16.68 8.32 3.60
CA LEU A 310 -17.59 9.43 3.89
C LEU A 310 -18.00 9.48 5.37
N ALA A 311 -18.23 8.32 6.00
CA ALA A 311 -18.48 8.22 7.43
C ALA A 311 -17.30 8.77 8.25
N ARG A 312 -16.07 8.39 7.89
CA ARG A 312 -14.85 8.92 8.51
C ARG A 312 -14.78 10.44 8.39
N ILE A 313 -15.07 11.00 7.22
CA ILE A 313 -15.07 12.46 7.03
C ILE A 313 -16.13 13.12 7.93
N LEU A 314 -17.34 12.55 8.06
CA LEU A 314 -18.33 13.10 8.99
C LEU A 314 -17.82 13.10 10.43
N VAL A 315 -17.23 11.97 10.86
CA VAL A 315 -16.74 11.81 12.23
C VAL A 315 -15.60 12.78 12.54
N MET A 316 -14.68 12.96 11.60
CA MET A 316 -13.48 13.76 11.83
C MET A 316 -13.68 15.24 11.48
N ASN A 317 -14.60 15.58 10.57
CA ASN A 317 -14.82 16.94 10.07
C ASN A 317 -16.27 17.14 9.54
N ALA A 318 -17.23 17.09 10.46
CA ALA A 318 -18.66 17.19 10.13
C ALA A 318 -19.04 18.46 9.36
N ASN A 319 -18.41 19.60 9.71
CA ASN A 319 -18.65 20.88 9.05
C ASN A 319 -18.30 20.81 7.55
N TYR A 320 -17.16 20.19 7.22
CA TYR A 320 -16.76 20.05 5.82
C TYR A 320 -17.70 19.14 5.04
N LEU A 321 -18.09 17.97 5.59
CA LEU A 321 -19.02 17.10 4.87
C LEU A 321 -20.38 17.79 4.64
N ALA A 322 -20.86 18.56 5.61
CA ALA A 322 -22.08 19.36 5.46
C ALA A 322 -21.95 20.45 4.37
N GLN A 323 -20.77 21.07 4.25
CA GLN A 323 -20.48 22.01 3.17
C GLN A 323 -20.46 21.30 1.81
N LEU A 324 -19.70 20.20 1.69
CA LEU A 324 -19.56 19.42 0.45
C LEU A 324 -20.92 18.95 -0.08
N THR A 325 -21.77 18.43 0.80
CA THR A 325 -23.13 17.95 0.46
C THR A 325 -24.11 19.07 0.11
N SER A 326 -23.75 20.32 0.38
CA SER A 326 -24.53 21.51 0.01
C SER A 326 -23.97 22.21 -1.23
N GLU A 327 -22.87 21.73 -1.82
CA GLU A 327 -22.26 22.38 -2.98
C GLU A 327 -23.09 22.19 -4.26
N PRO A 328 -23.32 23.26 -5.04
CA PRO A 328 -24.12 23.17 -6.26
C PRO A 328 -23.47 22.30 -7.35
N SER A 329 -22.13 22.18 -7.34
CA SER A 329 -21.42 21.30 -8.28
C SER A 329 -21.77 19.83 -8.03
N LEU A 330 -21.86 19.41 -6.77
CA LEU A 330 -22.25 18.05 -6.41
C LEU A 330 -23.68 17.74 -6.85
N SER A 331 -24.62 18.67 -6.60
CA SER A 331 -26.00 18.52 -7.08
C SER A 331 -26.07 18.38 -8.60
N SER A 332 -25.27 19.16 -9.33
CA SER A 332 -25.20 19.06 -10.79
C SER A 332 -24.65 17.71 -11.26
N LEU A 333 -23.65 17.15 -10.57
CA LEU A 333 -23.06 15.86 -10.89
C LEU A 333 -24.05 14.71 -10.65
N LEU A 334 -24.81 14.78 -9.56
CA LEU A 334 -25.86 13.79 -9.23
C LEU A 334 -27.02 13.84 -10.24
N GLN A 335 -27.42 15.04 -10.68
CA GLN A 335 -28.41 15.20 -11.74
C GLN A 335 -27.95 14.60 -13.08
N GLN A 336 -26.66 14.73 -13.43
CA GLN A 336 -26.11 14.11 -14.64
C GLN A 336 -26.17 12.58 -14.60
N THR A 337 -26.10 11.98 -13.41
CA THR A 337 -26.28 10.53 -13.23
C THR A 337 -27.75 10.07 -13.24
N GLY A 338 -28.71 10.99 -13.48
CA GLY A 338 -30.14 10.69 -13.54
C GLY A 338 -30.80 10.53 -12.18
N MET A 339 -30.13 10.91 -11.09
CA MET A 339 -30.69 10.88 -9.75
C MET A 339 -31.45 12.19 -9.46
N ALA A 340 -32.76 12.08 -9.27
CA ALA A 340 -33.57 13.15 -8.70
C ALA A 340 -33.46 13.07 -7.17
N ILE A 341 -32.51 13.80 -6.58
CA ILE A 341 -32.43 13.90 -5.13
C ILE A 341 -33.38 15.01 -4.69
N GLU A 342 -34.53 14.61 -4.17
CA GLU A 342 -35.50 15.53 -3.55
C GLU A 342 -35.10 15.85 -2.08
N ASP A 343 -34.37 14.93 -1.45
CA ASP A 343 -33.94 15.02 -0.06
C ASP A 343 -32.56 15.68 0.11
N ASN A 344 -32.22 16.01 1.36
CA ASN A 344 -30.86 16.47 1.67
C ASN A 344 -29.86 15.32 1.48
N ILE A 345 -28.76 15.57 0.75
CA ILE A 345 -27.72 14.56 0.46
C ILE A 345 -27.17 13.91 1.73
N LEU A 346 -27.02 14.64 2.85
CA LEU A 346 -26.59 14.05 4.12
C LEU A 346 -27.59 13.03 4.66
N LEU A 347 -28.90 13.25 4.48
CA LEU A 347 -29.92 12.28 4.90
C LEU A 347 -29.83 11.01 4.06
N CYS A 348 -29.55 11.12 2.76
CA CYS A 348 -29.30 9.96 1.91
C CYS A 348 -28.06 9.18 2.36
N LEU A 349 -26.99 9.87 2.80
CA LEU A 349 -25.82 9.20 3.37
C LEU A 349 -26.15 8.49 4.69
N VAL A 350 -26.99 9.10 5.54
CA VAL A 350 -27.50 8.46 6.76
C VAL A 350 -28.26 7.17 6.43
N ASP A 351 -29.11 7.19 5.40
CA ASP A 351 -29.81 6.00 4.95
C ASP A 351 -28.86 4.88 4.50
N ILE A 352 -27.81 5.23 3.77
CA ILE A 352 -26.80 4.24 3.36
C ILE A 352 -26.03 3.68 4.56
N TRP A 353 -25.67 4.52 5.55
CA TRP A 353 -25.01 4.03 6.76
C TRP A 353 -25.91 3.08 7.55
N LEU A 354 -27.21 3.35 7.64
CA LEU A 354 -28.19 2.46 8.27
C LEU A 354 -28.32 1.15 7.51
N ASP A 355 -28.43 1.19 6.17
CA ASP A 355 -28.58 -0.01 5.33
C ASP A 355 -27.33 -0.91 5.32
N LYS A 356 -26.14 -0.31 5.30
CA LYS A 356 -24.88 -1.05 5.08
C LYS A 356 -24.12 -1.41 6.35
N VAL A 357 -24.59 -1.05 7.55
CA VAL A 357 -23.84 -1.28 8.80
C VAL A 357 -23.53 -2.76 9.06
N ASP A 358 -24.39 -3.69 8.64
CA ASP A 358 -24.15 -5.12 8.83
C ASP A 358 -23.17 -5.73 7.82
N ASN A 359 -22.87 -5.00 6.73
CA ASN A 359 -22.01 -5.45 5.63
C ASN A 359 -20.54 -4.99 5.78
N VAL A 360 -20.20 -4.33 6.88
CA VAL A 360 -18.86 -3.76 7.12
C VAL A 360 -18.14 -4.42 8.30
N SER A 361 -16.82 -4.26 8.36
CA SER A 361 -15.99 -4.84 9.43
C SER A 361 -16.25 -4.19 10.79
N SER A 362 -15.85 -4.85 11.88
CA SER A 362 -16.04 -4.36 13.26
C SER A 362 -15.50 -2.92 13.47
N PRO A 363 -14.28 -2.56 13.00
CA PRO A 363 -13.81 -1.17 13.05
C PRO A 363 -14.70 -0.18 12.27
N GLN A 364 -15.20 -0.59 11.10
CA GLN A 364 -16.09 0.25 10.28
C GLN A 364 -17.47 0.42 10.92
N LYS A 365 -18.00 -0.60 11.62
CA LYS A 365 -19.24 -0.48 12.40
C LYS A 365 -19.14 0.61 13.47
N LYS A 366 -17.99 0.72 14.14
CA LYS A 366 -17.72 1.83 15.08
C LYS A 366 -17.76 3.19 14.38
N ILE A 367 -17.13 3.32 13.20
CA ILE A 367 -17.16 4.56 12.40
C ILE A 367 -18.60 4.91 12.02
N PHE A 368 -19.40 3.95 11.58
CA PHE A 368 -20.80 4.17 11.20
C PHE A 368 -21.64 4.59 12.40
N GLY A 369 -21.48 3.92 13.56
CA GLY A 369 -22.15 4.33 14.80
C GLY A 369 -21.81 5.76 15.20
N LEU A 370 -20.53 6.15 15.11
CA LEU A 370 -20.10 7.52 15.41
C LEU A 370 -20.68 8.53 14.40
N ALA A 371 -20.68 8.20 13.11
CA ALA A 371 -21.26 9.03 12.05
C ALA A 371 -22.75 9.24 12.25
N LEU A 372 -23.51 8.17 12.50
CA LEU A 372 -24.95 8.22 12.79
C LEU A 372 -25.26 8.99 14.08
N SER A 373 -24.43 8.83 15.10
CA SER A 373 -24.53 9.61 16.34
C SER A 373 -24.35 11.10 16.07
N ILE A 374 -23.32 11.49 15.30
CA ILE A 374 -23.07 12.89 14.94
C ILE A 374 -24.20 13.43 14.06
N ALA A 375 -24.80 12.60 13.20
CA ALA A 375 -25.92 12.99 12.36
C ALA A 375 -27.14 13.49 13.17
N LEU A 376 -27.31 13.04 14.42
CA LEU A 376 -28.36 13.54 15.34
C LEU A 376 -28.22 15.03 15.67
N THR A 377 -27.03 15.60 15.49
CA THR A 377 -26.76 17.03 15.73
C THR A 377 -27.01 17.90 14.49
N LEU A 378 -27.34 17.29 13.35
CA LEU A 378 -27.68 18.01 12.14
C LEU A 378 -29.03 18.72 12.32
N ARG A 379 -29.13 19.96 11.84
CA ARG A 379 -30.37 20.76 11.90
C ARG A 379 -31.36 20.36 10.81
N LEU A 380 -31.64 19.06 10.69
CA LEU A 380 -32.52 18.47 9.69
C LEU A 380 -33.67 17.75 10.41
N PRO A 381 -34.91 18.29 10.41
CA PRO A 381 -36.03 17.69 11.12
C PRO A 381 -36.28 16.22 10.77
N GLN A 382 -36.01 15.83 9.52
CA GLN A 382 -36.17 14.45 9.03
C GLN A 382 -35.26 13.44 9.74
N ILE A 383 -34.24 13.88 10.48
CA ILE A 383 -33.40 12.97 11.27
C ILE A 383 -34.21 12.25 12.35
N LEU A 384 -35.28 12.90 12.85
CA LEU A 384 -36.14 12.34 13.90
C LEU A 384 -36.94 11.12 13.40
N ASP A 385 -37.26 11.07 12.11
CA ASP A 385 -37.95 9.93 11.48
C ASP A 385 -37.05 8.67 11.47
N LYS A 386 -35.74 8.87 11.56
CA LYS A 386 -34.71 7.81 11.59
C LYS A 386 -34.12 7.58 12.99
N LEU A 387 -34.60 8.29 14.01
CA LEU A 387 -34.04 8.27 15.36
C LEU A 387 -33.97 6.85 15.94
N ASP A 388 -35.05 6.08 15.84
CA ASP A 388 -35.12 4.71 16.35
C ASP A 388 -34.08 3.80 15.68
N GLN A 389 -33.93 3.90 14.35
CA GLN A 389 -32.95 3.11 13.60
C GLN A 389 -31.51 3.50 13.96
N ILE A 390 -31.23 4.80 14.05
CA ILE A 390 -29.92 5.32 14.47
C ILE A 390 -29.56 4.79 15.86
N LEU A 391 -30.50 4.84 16.81
CA LEU A 391 -30.27 4.38 18.17
C LEU A 391 -30.13 2.86 18.26
N SER A 392 -30.88 2.11 17.46
CA SER A 392 -30.75 0.66 17.34
C SER A 392 -29.34 0.27 16.89
N VAL A 393 -28.84 0.90 15.83
CA VAL A 393 -27.47 0.66 15.32
C VAL A 393 -26.42 1.05 16.34
N CYS A 394 -26.53 2.23 16.96
CA CYS A 394 -25.57 2.64 17.99
C CYS A 394 -25.57 1.66 19.18
N THR A 395 -26.74 1.21 19.60
CA THR A 395 -26.91 0.26 20.71
C THR A 395 -26.29 -1.10 20.36
N SER A 396 -26.53 -1.62 19.15
CA SER A 396 -25.97 -2.90 18.72
C SER A 396 -24.44 -2.87 18.64
N VAL A 397 -23.86 -1.77 18.13
CA VAL A 397 -22.41 -1.59 18.06
C VAL A 397 -21.79 -1.43 19.45
N ILE A 398 -22.43 -0.71 20.38
CA ILE A 398 -21.93 -0.57 21.75
C ILE A 398 -21.98 -1.92 22.49
N LEU A 399 -23.08 -2.67 22.37
CA LEU A 399 -23.24 -3.94 23.07
C LEU A 399 -22.45 -5.09 22.42
N GLY A 400 -22.17 -5.02 21.12
CA GLY A 400 -21.33 -5.99 20.41
C GLY A 400 -19.83 -5.73 20.52
N GLY A 401 -19.41 -4.53 20.94
CA GLY A 401 -18.01 -4.06 20.90
C GLY A 401 -17.07 -4.60 21.98
N THR A 402 -17.40 -5.67 22.69
CA THR A 402 -16.57 -6.21 23.79
C THR A 402 -15.59 -7.33 23.42
N ASP A 403 -15.71 -7.98 22.25
CA ASP A 403 -14.96 -9.22 21.96
C ASP A 403 -13.81 -9.13 20.93
N ASP A 404 -13.70 -8.10 20.09
CA ASP A 404 -12.83 -8.16 18.89
C ASP A 404 -11.44 -7.51 19.00
N LEU A 405 -11.14 -6.73 20.04
CA LEU A 405 -9.83 -6.07 20.17
C LEU A 405 -8.66 -7.04 20.37
N THR A 406 -8.95 -8.32 20.63
CA THR A 406 -7.95 -9.37 20.85
C THR A 406 -7.66 -10.25 19.63
N GLU A 407 -8.55 -10.32 18.63
CA GLU A 407 -8.41 -11.31 17.54
C GLU A 407 -7.80 -10.78 16.23
N GLU A 408 -8.03 -9.51 15.87
CA GLU A 408 -7.52 -8.97 14.58
C GLU A 408 -6.01 -8.65 14.58
N VAL A 409 -5.36 -8.60 15.75
CA VAL A 409 -3.90 -8.40 15.81
C VAL A 409 -3.13 -9.70 15.51
N SER A 410 -3.81 -10.85 15.46
CA SER A 410 -3.15 -12.17 15.37
C SER A 410 -3.38 -12.92 14.05
N SER A 411 -4.21 -12.44 13.12
CA SER A 411 -4.76 -13.31 12.07
C SER A 411 -4.81 -12.66 10.69
N GLY A 412 -3.66 -12.60 10.01
CA GLY A 412 -3.58 -12.25 8.59
C GLY A 412 -2.20 -11.75 8.22
N ASP A 413 -1.50 -12.50 7.36
CA ASP A 413 -0.18 -12.19 6.75
C ASP A 413 1.10 -12.61 7.48
N THR A 414 1.07 -13.74 8.20
CA THR A 414 2.29 -14.42 8.65
C THR A 414 2.67 -15.61 7.75
N MET A 415 2.63 -15.45 6.42
CA MET A 415 3.15 -16.48 5.51
C MET A 415 4.15 -16.04 4.44
N SER A 416 4.71 -14.82 4.53
CA SER A 416 5.88 -14.44 3.72
C SER A 416 6.85 -13.49 4.43
N SER A 417 7.04 -13.62 5.75
CA SER A 417 8.15 -12.95 6.43
C SER A 417 8.72 -13.80 7.58
N SER A 418 9.32 -14.94 7.23
CA SER A 418 10.29 -15.59 8.12
C SER A 418 11.59 -14.79 8.15
N ARG A 419 11.53 -13.57 8.69
CA ARG A 419 12.71 -12.86 9.17
C ARG A 419 12.46 -12.56 10.65
N MET A 420 12.86 -13.52 11.50
CA MET A 420 13.02 -13.25 12.93
C MET A 420 14.11 -12.19 13.09
N HIS A 421 13.72 -10.93 13.20
CA HIS A 421 14.60 -9.86 13.67
C HIS A 421 14.20 -9.49 15.09
N GLY A 422 15.17 -9.59 16.00
CA GLY A 422 14.99 -9.41 17.44
C GLY A 422 14.57 -8.01 17.86
N GLU A 423 14.30 -7.88 19.16
CA GLU A 423 13.98 -6.63 19.86
C GLU A 423 14.95 -5.50 19.46
N GLY A 424 14.44 -4.52 18.71
CA GLY A 424 15.23 -3.40 18.17
C GLY A 424 15.01 -3.07 16.68
N SER A 425 14.15 -3.79 15.97
CA SER A 425 13.87 -3.56 14.54
C SER A 425 13.35 -2.13 14.27
N LEU A 426 14.15 -1.34 13.54
CA LEU A 426 13.81 0.00 13.04
C LEU A 426 12.59 -0.07 12.09
N PRO A 427 11.72 0.96 12.06
CA PRO A 427 10.40 0.82 11.49
C PRO A 427 10.43 0.72 9.95
N SER A 428 10.13 -0.47 9.43
CA SER A 428 9.78 -0.70 8.02
C SER A 428 8.53 0.09 7.62
N LYS A 429 8.25 0.25 6.31
CA LYS A 429 6.99 0.83 5.81
C LYS A 429 5.77 0.21 6.50
N GLU A 430 5.77 -1.11 6.68
CA GLU A 430 4.69 -1.84 7.36
C GLU A 430 4.57 -1.48 8.85
N LEU A 431 5.68 -1.32 9.57
CA LEU A 431 5.65 -0.87 10.97
C LEU A 431 5.09 0.56 11.09
N ARG A 432 5.49 1.48 10.20
CA ARG A 432 4.93 2.85 10.17
C ARG A 432 3.44 2.85 9.82
N ARG A 433 3.02 2.03 8.84
CA ARG A 433 1.61 1.83 8.47
C ARG A 433 0.77 1.39 9.67
N ARG A 434 1.26 0.38 10.41
CA ARG A 434 0.60 -0.11 11.64
C ARG A 434 0.51 0.97 12.71
N GLN A 435 1.58 1.73 12.93
CA GLN A 435 1.58 2.85 13.88
C GLN A 435 0.56 3.93 13.52
N ILE A 436 0.41 4.27 12.23
CA ILE A 436 -0.62 5.19 11.75
C ILE A 436 -2.01 4.64 12.06
N LYS A 437 -2.30 3.38 11.71
CA LYS A 437 -3.59 2.72 12.01
C LYS A 437 -3.92 2.70 13.50
N LEU A 438 -2.95 2.41 14.36
CA LEU A 438 -3.14 2.43 15.82
C LEU A 438 -3.41 3.84 16.34
N SER A 439 -2.79 4.85 15.72
CA SER A 439 -2.93 6.27 16.09
C SER A 439 -4.16 6.95 15.47
N ASP A 440 -5.08 6.19 14.86
CA ASP A 440 -6.32 6.73 14.30
C ASP A 440 -7.08 7.53 15.37
N PRO A 441 -7.40 8.83 15.15
CA PRO A 441 -8.18 9.62 16.09
C PRO A 441 -9.53 8.98 16.46
N ILE A 442 -10.14 8.21 15.55
CA ILE A 442 -11.41 7.52 15.81
C ILE A 442 -11.26 6.42 16.87
N ASN A 443 -10.08 5.82 17.03
CA ASN A 443 -9.84 4.82 18.07
C ASN A 443 -10.00 5.43 19.47
N GLN A 444 -9.70 6.73 19.63
CA GLN A 444 -9.80 7.45 20.89
C GLN A 444 -11.24 7.91 21.22
N LEU A 445 -12.15 7.90 20.24
CA LEU A 445 -13.53 8.30 20.44
C LEU A 445 -14.36 7.17 21.07
N SER A 446 -15.16 7.52 22.08
CA SER A 446 -16.15 6.63 22.69
C SER A 446 -17.51 6.82 22.03
N LEU A 447 -18.03 5.76 21.41
CA LEU A 447 -19.37 5.78 20.83
C LEU A 447 -20.45 6.03 21.91
N GLU A 448 -20.27 5.44 23.09
CA GLU A 448 -21.18 5.63 24.24
C GLU A 448 -21.30 7.11 24.62
N ASN A 449 -20.17 7.81 24.74
CA ASN A 449 -20.16 9.23 25.08
C ASN A 449 -20.72 10.09 23.95
N SER A 450 -20.32 9.80 22.71
CA SER A 450 -20.82 10.49 21.52
C SER A 450 -22.35 10.44 21.44
N VAL A 451 -22.96 9.25 21.61
CA VAL A 451 -24.42 9.09 21.56
C VAL A 451 -25.11 9.89 22.67
N ARG A 452 -24.56 9.85 23.89
CA ARG A 452 -25.13 10.58 25.03
C ARG A 452 -25.13 12.09 24.80
N GLU A 453 -24.00 12.65 24.37
CA GLU A 453 -23.84 14.10 24.13
C GLU A 453 -24.65 14.57 22.92
N ASN A 454 -24.63 13.78 21.83
CA ASN A 454 -25.36 14.13 20.61
C ASN A 454 -26.88 14.00 20.78
N LEU A 455 -27.38 13.08 21.63
CA LEU A 455 -28.80 13.03 21.98
C LEU A 455 -29.25 14.27 22.77
N GLN A 456 -28.45 14.74 23.73
CA GLN A 456 -28.74 15.97 24.44
C GLN A 456 -28.79 17.17 23.50
N THR A 457 -27.86 17.21 22.54
CA THR A 457 -27.82 18.25 21.50
C THR A 457 -29.03 18.16 20.57
N CYS A 458 -29.41 16.95 20.14
CA CYS A 458 -30.60 16.70 19.33
C CYS A 458 -31.88 17.17 20.04
N ALA A 459 -32.02 16.85 21.33
CA ALA A 459 -33.12 17.32 22.17
C ALA A 459 -33.18 18.86 22.24
N ALA A 460 -32.02 19.51 22.37
CA ALA A 460 -31.93 20.98 22.39
C ALA A 460 -32.28 21.62 21.03
N ILE A 461 -31.94 20.97 19.91
CA ILE A 461 -32.23 21.48 18.56
C ILE A 461 -33.72 21.35 18.21
N HIS A 462 -34.33 20.21 18.55
CA HIS A 462 -35.67 19.86 18.05
C HIS A 462 -36.80 19.95 19.09
N GLY A 463 -36.49 20.09 20.38
CA GLY A 463 -37.46 20.32 21.45
C GLY A 463 -38.57 19.26 21.52
N GLU A 464 -39.83 19.68 21.46
CA GLU A 464 -40.98 18.78 21.60
C GLU A 464 -41.06 17.70 20.49
N SER A 465 -40.59 18.02 19.28
CA SER A 465 -40.55 17.02 18.20
C SER A 465 -39.63 15.85 18.56
N PHE A 466 -38.52 16.13 19.25
CA PHE A 466 -37.63 15.08 19.77
C PHE A 466 -38.32 14.27 20.87
N ASN A 467 -39.00 14.91 21.82
CA ASN A 467 -39.74 14.20 22.88
C ASN A 467 -40.79 13.25 22.30
N SER A 468 -41.52 13.70 21.28
CA SER A 468 -42.49 12.88 20.56
C SER A 468 -41.83 11.68 19.87
N ALA A 469 -40.73 11.89 19.15
CA ALA A 469 -39.98 10.81 18.51
C ALA A 469 -39.45 9.80 19.54
N MET A 470 -38.86 10.28 20.63
CA MET A 470 -38.34 9.43 21.71
C MET A 470 -39.43 8.62 22.41
N SER A 471 -40.64 9.17 22.55
CA SER A 471 -41.79 8.46 23.13
C SER A 471 -42.34 7.35 22.23
N SER A 472 -42.05 7.40 20.93
CA SER A 472 -42.47 6.39 19.95
C SER A 472 -41.50 5.19 19.86
N VAL A 473 -40.30 5.31 20.45
CA VAL A 473 -39.31 4.22 20.49
C VAL A 473 -39.87 3.05 21.31
N HIS A 474 -39.72 1.83 20.78
CA HIS A 474 -40.24 0.63 21.43
C HIS A 474 -39.61 0.43 22.82
N PRO A 475 -40.39 0.10 23.88
CA PRO A 475 -39.88 0.01 25.26
C PRO A 475 -38.66 -0.92 25.44
N ALA A 476 -38.61 -2.02 24.68
CA ALA A 476 -37.47 -2.94 24.72
C ALA A 476 -36.20 -2.32 24.12
N ALA A 477 -36.31 -1.61 23.00
CA ALA A 477 -35.19 -0.90 22.38
C ALA A 477 -34.70 0.23 23.28
N PHE A 478 -35.62 0.95 23.93
CA PHE A 478 -35.28 1.97 24.92
C PHE A 478 -34.55 1.40 26.15
N ALA A 479 -34.95 0.20 26.63
CA ALA A 479 -34.26 -0.47 27.72
C ALA A 479 -32.84 -0.90 27.33
N GLN A 480 -32.65 -1.43 26.12
CA GLN A 480 -31.32 -1.77 25.60
C GLN A 480 -30.45 -0.52 25.42
N LEU A 481 -31.02 0.58 24.93
CA LEU A 481 -30.33 1.87 24.83
C LEU A 481 -29.87 2.36 26.22
N LYS A 482 -30.74 2.29 27.23
CA LYS A 482 -30.37 2.63 28.61
C LYS A 482 -29.22 1.78 29.12
N GLN A 483 -29.26 0.47 28.85
CA GLN A 483 -28.19 -0.46 29.22
C GLN A 483 -26.88 -0.09 28.51
N ALA A 484 -26.91 0.14 27.19
CA ALA A 484 -25.75 0.50 26.40
C ALA A 484 -25.12 1.83 26.85
N LEU A 485 -25.95 2.82 27.16
CA LEU A 485 -25.52 4.15 27.61
C LEU A 485 -25.29 4.25 29.13
N LYS A 486 -25.42 3.14 29.87
CA LYS A 486 -25.30 3.09 31.34
C LYS A 486 -26.16 4.15 32.05
N MET A 487 -27.36 4.37 31.53
CA MET A 487 -28.33 5.31 32.09
C MET A 487 -29.14 4.65 33.21
N PRO A 488 -29.51 5.40 34.27
CA PRO A 488 -30.31 4.88 35.38
C PRO A 488 -31.76 4.51 35.00
#